data_AF-A0A3B0PHN5-F1
#
_entry.id   AF-A0A3B0PHN5-F1
#
_cell.length_a   1.000
_cell.length_b   1.000
_cell.length_c   1.000
_cell.angle_alpha   90.00
_cell.angle_beta   90.00
_cell.angle_gamma   90.00
#
_symmetry.space_group_name_H-M   'P 1'
#
loop_
_entity.id
_entity.type
_entity.pdbx_description
1 polymer ?
#
loop_
_entity_poly.entity_id
_entity_poly.type
_entity_poly.pdbx_seq_one_letter_code
_entity_poly.pdbx_strand_id
1 'polypeptide(L)' 'MSHYERMFKLIKPTKVFVVVNGTIVTEGDASLAKRIDKEGYDW' A
#
# COMPACT_ATOMS: atom_id res chain seq x y z
N MET A 1 -14.46 1.37 -25.11
CA MET A 1 -13.73 0.66 -24.03
C MET A 1 -13.06 1.72 -23.19
N SER A 2 -13.44 1.82 -21.92
CA SER A 2 -13.21 3.04 -21.15
C SER A 2 -11.74 3.21 -20.74
N HIS A 3 -11.24 4.41 -20.97
CA HIS A 3 -9.87 4.89 -20.94
C HIS A 3 -9.61 5.57 -19.59
N TYR A 4 -9.29 4.83 -18.51
CA TYR A 4 -9.06 5.45 -17.19
C TYR A 4 -7.80 4.94 -16.50
N GLU A 5 -6.65 5.32 -17.05
CA GLU A 5 -5.33 5.17 -16.43
C GLU A 5 -5.10 6.16 -15.26
N ARG A 6 -6.06 7.06 -14.95
CA ARG A 6 -5.90 8.14 -13.97
C ARG A 6 -6.55 7.91 -12.60
N MET A 7 -7.30 6.83 -12.41
CA MET A 7 -8.09 6.65 -11.18
C MET A 7 -7.24 6.33 -9.94
N PHE A 8 -6.06 5.73 -10.12
CA PHE A 8 -5.19 5.29 -9.00
C PHE A 8 -4.29 6.40 -8.42
N LYS A 9 -4.28 7.61 -8.98
CA LYS A 9 -3.50 8.74 -8.43
C LYS A 9 -4.28 9.60 -7.42
N LEU A 10 -5.57 9.32 -7.19
CA LEU A 10 -6.47 10.18 -6.40
C LEU A 10 -6.89 9.60 -5.04
N ILE A 11 -6.74 8.29 -4.83
CA ILE A 11 -7.16 7.63 -3.59
C ILE A 11 -5.92 7.40 -2.74
N LYS A 12 -5.65 8.32 -1.81
CA LYS A 12 -4.71 8.03 -0.72
C LYS A 12 -5.34 6.96 0.16
N PRO A 13 -4.70 5.79 0.33
CA PRO A 13 -5.21 4.78 1.24
C PRO A 13 -5.22 5.34 2.66
N THR A 14 -6.38 5.30 3.31
CA THR A 14 -6.53 5.72 4.71
C THR A 14 -5.91 4.71 5.67
N LYS A 15 -5.91 3.44 5.24
CA LYS A 15 -5.27 2.32 5.94
C LYS A 15 -4.58 1.40 4.94
N VAL A 16 -3.44 0.88 5.35
CA VAL A 16 -2.58 -0.07 4.66
C VAL A 16 -2.34 -1.22 5.62
N PHE A 17 -2.54 -2.45 5.14
CA PHE A 17 -2.27 -3.67 5.89
C PHE A 17 -1.21 -4.46 5.16
N VAL A 18 -0.19 -4.92 5.89
CA VAL A 18 0.83 -5.81 5.35
C VAL A 18 0.54 -7.22 5.81
N VAL A 19 0.40 -8.12 4.86
CA VAL A 19 0.08 -9.53 5.10
C VAL A 19 1.31 -10.36 4.72
N VAL A 20 1.84 -11.08 5.69
CA VAL A 20 2.96 -12.03 5.49
C VAL A 20 2.50 -13.38 6.01
N ASN A 21 2.68 -14.43 5.20
CA ASN A 21 2.26 -15.80 5.53
C ASN A 21 0.80 -15.92 5.99
N GLY A 22 -0.10 -15.13 5.38
CA GLY A 22 -1.53 -15.17 5.69
C GLY A 22 -1.95 -14.46 6.97
N THR A 23 -1.02 -13.79 7.67
CA THR A 23 -1.32 -13.01 8.89
C THR A 23 -1.01 -11.53 8.67
N ILE A 24 -1.84 -10.65 9.25
CA ILE A 24 -1.56 -9.21 9.26
C ILE A 24 -0.43 -8.98 10.26
N VAL A 25 0.72 -8.57 9.75
CA VAL A 25 1.93 -8.36 10.54
C VAL A 25 2.15 -6.88 10.87
N THR A 26 1.60 -5.96 10.06
CA THR A 26 1.57 -4.54 10.40
C THR A 26 0.39 -3.82 9.73
N GLU A 27 -0.10 -2.77 10.38
CA GLU A 27 -1.09 -1.84 9.83
C GLU A 27 -0.60 -0.40 9.98
N GLY A 28 -0.95 0.46 9.04
CA GLY A 28 -0.56 1.86 9.04
C GLY A 28 -1.33 2.70 8.05
N ASP A 29 -0.96 3.96 7.93
CA ASP A 29 -1.50 4.89 6.94
C ASP A 29 -0.71 4.82 5.62
N ALA A 30 -1.01 5.70 4.67
CA ALA A 30 -0.27 5.80 3.40
C ALA A 30 1.25 5.99 3.56
N SER A 31 1.71 6.43 4.73
CA SER A 31 3.14 6.54 5.06
C SER A 31 3.84 5.18 5.13
N LEU A 32 3.13 4.14 5.59
CA LEU A 32 3.66 2.78 5.67
C LEU A 32 3.99 2.23 4.28
N ALA A 33 3.11 2.45 3.29
CA ALA A 33 3.33 2.05 1.92
C ALA A 33 4.59 2.71 1.31
N LYS A 34 4.81 4.01 1.57
CA LYS A 34 6.03 4.71 1.13
C LYS A 34 7.30 4.17 1.77
N ARG A 35 7.18 3.70 3.01
CA ARG A 35 8.31 3.16 3.76
C ARG A 35 8.71 1.80 3.23
N ILE A 36 7.74 0.93 2.92
CA ILE A 36 7.97 -0.36 2.24
C ILE A 36 8.60 -0.16 0.86
N ASP A 37 8.12 0.83 0.10
CA ASP A 37 8.69 1.17 -1.22
C ASP A 37 10.16 1.61 -1.15
N LYS A 38 10.56 2.22 -0.03
CA LYS A 38 11.93 2.73 0.19
C LYS A 38 12.87 1.72 0.85
N GLU A 39 12.38 0.98 1.85
CA GLU A 39 13.16 0.06 2.68
C GLU A 39 13.13 -1.39 2.12
N GLY A 40 12.20 -1.71 1.20
CA GLY A 40 11.99 -3.05 0.68
C GLY A 40 11.09 -3.90 1.59
N TYR A 41 10.73 -5.09 1.10
CA TYR A 41 9.89 -6.06 1.82
C TYR A 41 10.66 -6.89 2.86
N ASP A 42 11.96 -6.65 3.07
CA ASP A 42 12.89 -7.44 3.91
C ASP A 42 12.77 -7.16 5.43
N TRP A 43 11.57 -6.82 5.88
CA TRP A 43 11.29 -6.52 7.30
C TRP A 43 10.73 -7.72 8.05
#